data_AF-A0A2E1A857-F1
#
_entry.id   AF-A0A2E1A857-F1
#
_cell.length_a   1.000
_cell.length_b   1.000
_cell.length_c   1.000
_cell.angle_alpha   90.00
_cell.angle_beta   90.00
_cell.angle_gamma   90.00
#
_symmetry.space_group_name_H-M   'P 1'
#
loop_
_entity.id
_entity.type
_entity.pdbx_description
1 polymer ?
#
loop_
_entity_poly.entity_id
_entity_poly.type
_entity_poly.pdbx_seq_one_letter_code
_entity_poly.pdbx_strand_id
1 'polypeptide(L)'
;MRTTRWTSYDLIFFDCDSTLSTIEGIDELAKLKGKEGRVGILTDKAMNGDLDLAEVYGKRLKAIRPTRGQLKAVEERYWETTVEDAVEVVAALQFIGKKVFIISGGLVDAVRGFGRRLGVAPDHIRAVELEYNQLSGEWWRYHEPSTQHKQTYMEYVEGPLTISSGKPDIIAELAGGDAGRRFMIGDGSSDLATRSVVDLFVGYGGVVARDKVKSGSEVFIESLSLAPVLPLATGPTGYERVKGTPYQALFEKGIQMALASDVLFNEEQKRNTFINAFEEKPDA
;
A
#
# COMPACT_ATOMS: atom_id res chain seq x y z
N MET A 1 -21.89 -29.09 11.58
CA MET A 1 -21.63 -27.68 11.21
C MET A 1 -20.16 -27.58 10.83
N ARG A 2 -19.82 -27.09 9.63
CA ARG A 2 -18.42 -26.81 9.28
C ARG A 2 -17.97 -25.62 10.13
N THR A 3 -17.03 -25.81 11.04
CA THR A 3 -16.38 -24.72 11.76
C THR A 3 -15.55 -23.92 10.76
N THR A 4 -15.98 -22.70 10.46
CA THR A 4 -15.22 -21.77 9.64
C THR A 4 -13.93 -21.44 10.40
N ARG A 5 -12.77 -21.77 9.83
CA ARG A 5 -11.46 -21.47 10.43
C ARG A 5 -10.88 -20.20 9.80
N TRP A 6 -10.21 -19.38 10.61
CA TRP A 6 -9.42 -18.27 10.06
C TRP A 6 -8.23 -18.84 9.29
N THR A 7 -8.17 -18.54 8.00
CA THR A 7 -7.27 -19.18 7.04
C THR A 7 -6.22 -18.19 6.54
N SER A 8 -5.03 -18.71 6.25
CA SER A 8 -3.90 -17.94 5.73
C SER A 8 -4.16 -17.44 4.30
N TYR A 9 -3.53 -16.32 3.94
CA TYR A 9 -3.46 -15.76 2.58
C TYR A 9 -2.02 -15.88 2.06
N ASP A 10 -1.84 -16.02 0.76
CA ASP A 10 -0.55 -16.36 0.14
C ASP A 10 0.09 -15.16 -0.57
N LEU A 11 -0.74 -14.35 -1.24
CA LEU A 11 -0.35 -13.13 -1.93
C LEU A 11 -0.87 -11.92 -1.14
N ILE A 12 0.04 -11.09 -0.65
CA ILE A 12 -0.26 -9.92 0.19
C ILE A 12 0.10 -8.67 -0.58
N PHE A 13 -0.91 -7.87 -0.91
CA PHE A 13 -0.81 -6.63 -1.65
C PHE A 13 -0.96 -5.44 -0.70
N PHE A 14 -0.05 -4.49 -0.79
CA PHE A 14 -0.08 -3.24 -0.05
C PHE A 14 -0.22 -2.05 -1.00
N ASP A 15 -1.05 -1.08 -0.62
CA ASP A 15 -0.88 0.27 -1.11
C ASP A 15 0.35 0.94 -0.50
N CYS A 16 0.85 1.99 -1.14
CA CYS A 16 2.02 2.74 -0.68
C CYS A 16 1.65 4.03 0.06
N ASP A 17 1.04 4.96 -0.67
CA ASP A 17 0.64 6.28 -0.15
C ASP A 17 -0.42 6.08 0.93
N SER A 18 -0.32 6.84 2.02
CA SER A 18 -1.23 6.75 3.18
C SER A 18 -1.40 5.34 3.81
N THR A 19 -0.54 4.37 3.46
CA THR A 19 -0.64 2.96 3.90
C THR A 19 0.70 2.38 4.36
N LEU A 20 1.71 2.27 3.50
CA LEU A 20 3.08 1.90 3.92
C LEU A 20 3.88 3.13 4.37
N SER A 21 3.49 4.31 3.90
CA SER A 21 4.04 5.60 4.29
C SER A 21 2.90 6.57 4.64
N THR A 22 3.14 7.51 5.57
CA THR A 22 2.11 8.42 6.08
C THR A 22 1.84 9.63 5.17
N ILE A 23 2.45 9.67 4.00
CA ILE A 23 2.38 10.79 3.06
C ILE A 23 1.84 10.34 1.69
N GLU A 24 1.44 11.35 0.91
CA GLU A 24 1.07 11.24 -0.50
C GLU A 24 2.24 11.77 -1.35
N GLY A 25 2.85 10.91 -2.18
CA GLY A 25 4.06 11.30 -2.94
C GLY A 25 3.85 12.46 -3.91
N ILE A 26 2.68 12.54 -4.54
CA ILE A 26 2.33 13.64 -5.46
C ILE A 26 2.17 14.96 -4.69
N ASP A 27 1.64 14.91 -3.46
CA ASP A 27 1.46 16.09 -2.62
C ASP A 27 2.80 16.60 -2.09
N GLU A 28 3.74 15.71 -1.73
CA GLU A 28 5.12 16.10 -1.39
C GLU A 28 5.81 16.83 -2.55
N LEU A 29 5.62 16.35 -3.79
CA LEU A 29 6.13 17.06 -4.96
C LEU A 29 5.48 18.44 -5.15
N ALA A 30 4.20 18.58 -4.82
CA ALA A 30 3.50 19.85 -4.87
C ALA A 30 4.01 20.84 -3.81
N LYS A 31 4.32 20.37 -2.59
CA LYS A 31 4.96 21.17 -1.53
C LYS A 31 6.29 21.75 -1.99
N LEU A 32 7.14 20.93 -2.63
CA LEU A 32 8.42 21.39 -3.21
C LEU A 32 8.27 22.50 -4.28
N LYS A 33 7.06 22.68 -4.84
CA LYS A 33 6.75 23.71 -5.84
C LYS A 33 5.84 24.82 -5.30
N GLY A 34 5.48 24.82 -4.00
CA GLY A 34 4.53 25.76 -3.41
C GLY A 34 3.10 25.62 -3.95
N LYS A 35 2.69 24.41 -4.35
CA LYS A 35 1.37 24.11 -4.95
C LYS A 35 0.50 23.18 -4.08
N GLU A 36 0.89 22.96 -2.84
CA GLU A 36 0.28 22.02 -1.89
C GLU A 36 -1.25 22.17 -1.77
N GLY A 37 -1.77 23.39 -1.59
CA GLY A 37 -3.20 23.59 -1.36
C GLY A 37 -4.09 23.13 -2.52
N ARG A 38 -3.70 23.41 -3.77
CA ARG A 38 -4.49 23.00 -4.94
C ARG A 38 -4.39 21.51 -5.22
N VAL A 39 -3.22 20.91 -5.01
CA VAL A 39 -2.99 19.49 -5.30
C VAL A 39 -3.60 18.61 -4.20
N GLY A 40 -3.45 18.97 -2.92
CA GLY A 40 -4.03 18.20 -1.82
C GLY A 40 -5.55 18.09 -1.88
N ILE A 41 -6.26 19.19 -2.16
CA ILE A 41 -7.73 19.15 -2.35
C ILE A 41 -8.15 18.18 -3.46
N LEU A 42 -7.35 18.10 -4.52
CA LEU A 42 -7.59 17.21 -5.64
C LEU A 42 -7.32 15.75 -5.26
N THR A 43 -6.27 15.49 -4.47
CA THR A 43 -5.93 14.18 -3.90
C THR A 43 -7.05 13.68 -2.98
N ASP A 44 -7.49 14.50 -2.01
CA ASP A 44 -8.53 14.14 -1.06
C ASP A 44 -9.84 13.77 -1.76
N LYS A 45 -10.28 14.59 -2.72
CA LYS A 45 -11.50 14.33 -3.48
C LYS A 45 -11.40 13.05 -4.31
N ALA A 46 -10.27 12.79 -4.94
CA ALA A 46 -10.08 11.55 -5.71
C ALA A 46 -10.09 10.32 -4.80
N MET A 47 -9.35 10.36 -3.68
CA MET A 47 -9.25 9.22 -2.76
C MET A 47 -10.55 8.95 -1.99
N ASN A 48 -11.34 9.98 -1.67
CA ASN A 48 -12.71 9.83 -1.14
C ASN A 48 -13.72 9.32 -2.18
N GLY A 49 -13.37 9.41 -3.48
CA GLY A 49 -14.23 9.00 -4.60
C GLY A 49 -15.22 10.06 -5.07
N ASP A 50 -14.98 11.33 -4.74
CA ASP A 50 -15.76 12.50 -5.20
C ASP A 50 -15.38 12.94 -6.62
N LEU A 51 -14.15 12.63 -7.05
CA LEU A 51 -13.64 12.89 -8.39
C LEU A 51 -13.02 11.62 -8.98
N ASP A 52 -13.10 11.47 -10.30
CA ASP A 52 -12.38 10.40 -10.99
C ASP A 52 -10.87 10.68 -10.93
N LEU A 53 -10.10 9.70 -10.46
CA LEU A 53 -8.65 9.78 -10.36
C LEU A 53 -8.04 10.15 -11.72
N ALA A 54 -8.56 9.61 -12.82
CA ALA A 54 -8.05 9.85 -14.17
C ALA A 54 -8.05 11.35 -14.54
N GLU A 55 -9.16 12.04 -14.24
CA GLU A 55 -9.35 13.45 -14.56
C GLU A 55 -8.46 14.38 -13.75
N VAL A 56 -7.99 13.91 -12.60
CA VAL A 56 -7.28 14.69 -11.60
C VAL A 56 -5.78 14.41 -11.66
N TYR A 57 -5.38 13.17 -11.97
CA TYR A 57 -4.00 12.70 -12.01
C TYR A 57 -3.15 13.55 -12.97
N GLY A 58 -3.57 13.65 -14.22
CA GLY A 58 -2.87 14.44 -15.23
C GLY A 58 -2.83 15.93 -14.90
N LYS A 59 -3.87 16.48 -14.25
CA LYS A 59 -3.89 17.88 -13.81
C LYS A 59 -2.86 18.14 -12.71
N ARG A 60 -2.73 17.22 -11.74
CA ARG A 60 -1.72 17.29 -10.66
C ARG A 60 -0.31 17.25 -11.24
N LEU A 61 0.01 16.27 -12.09
CA LEU A 61 1.35 16.15 -12.67
C LEU A 61 1.71 17.30 -13.61
N LYS A 62 0.79 17.77 -14.46
CA LYS A 62 1.02 18.94 -15.32
C LYS A 62 1.32 20.22 -14.52
N ALA A 63 0.72 20.36 -13.34
CA ALA A 63 0.99 21.48 -12.45
C ALA A 63 2.38 21.38 -11.79
N ILE A 64 2.82 20.18 -11.44
CA ILE A 64 4.07 19.95 -10.70
C ILE A 64 5.29 19.96 -11.64
N ARG A 65 5.21 19.23 -12.77
CA ARG A 65 6.33 18.90 -13.68
C ARG A 65 7.56 18.39 -12.89
N PRO A 66 7.46 17.22 -12.24
CA PRO A 66 8.52 16.73 -11.38
C PRO A 66 9.81 16.41 -12.15
N THR A 67 10.95 16.52 -11.48
CA THR A 67 12.24 16.03 -12.00
C THR A 67 12.63 14.72 -11.32
N ARG A 68 13.56 13.96 -11.92
CA ARG A 68 14.09 12.73 -11.31
C ARG A 68 14.70 12.97 -9.93
N GLY A 69 15.41 14.09 -9.75
CA GLY A 69 15.96 14.47 -8.44
C GLY A 69 14.88 14.68 -7.37
N GLN A 70 13.71 15.21 -7.75
CA GLN A 70 12.59 15.38 -6.82
C GLN A 70 11.95 14.05 -6.44
N LEU A 71 11.93 13.05 -7.34
CA LEU A 71 11.42 11.71 -7.03
C LEU A 71 12.31 10.98 -6.04
N LYS A 72 13.63 11.16 -6.13
CA LYS A 72 14.54 10.67 -5.10
C LYS A 72 14.28 11.33 -3.74
N ALA A 73 13.95 12.62 -3.72
CA ALA A 73 13.54 13.27 -2.47
C ALA A 73 12.24 12.66 -1.91
N VAL A 74 11.26 12.35 -2.76
CA VAL A 74 10.04 11.63 -2.34
C VAL A 74 10.35 10.24 -1.80
N GLU A 75 11.26 9.49 -2.42
CA GLU A 75 11.73 8.19 -1.92
C GLU A 75 12.29 8.29 -0.49
N GLU A 76 13.14 9.28 -0.23
CA GLU A 76 13.67 9.50 1.13
C GLU A 76 12.56 9.90 2.10
N ARG A 77 11.62 10.75 1.67
CA ARG A 77 10.47 11.12 2.49
C ARG A 77 9.60 9.91 2.81
N TYR A 78 9.33 9.02 1.86
CA TYR A 78 8.59 7.79 2.11
C TYR A 78 9.25 6.96 3.20
N TRP A 79 10.58 6.83 3.15
CA TRP A 79 11.32 6.11 4.18
C TRP A 79 11.25 6.80 5.55
N GLU A 80 11.49 8.10 5.61
CA GLU A 80 11.43 8.88 6.87
C GLU A 80 10.03 8.86 7.51
N THR A 81 9.00 8.67 6.71
CA THR A 81 7.59 8.67 7.11
C THR A 81 6.96 7.29 6.97
N THR A 82 7.77 6.24 7.05
CA THR A 82 7.30 4.85 7.06
C THR A 82 6.29 4.65 8.19
N VAL A 83 5.17 4.00 7.89
CA VAL A 83 4.12 3.71 8.87
C VAL A 83 4.65 2.78 9.97
N GLU A 84 4.13 2.93 11.18
CA GLU A 84 4.55 2.14 12.34
C GLU A 84 4.45 0.63 12.06
N ASP A 85 5.53 -0.08 12.36
CA ASP A 85 5.76 -1.51 12.11
C ASP A 85 5.78 -1.96 10.63
N ALA A 86 5.66 -1.06 9.65
CA ALA A 86 5.57 -1.48 8.24
C ALA A 86 6.79 -2.30 7.79
N VAL A 87 8.00 -1.89 8.20
CA VAL A 87 9.25 -2.59 7.85
C VAL A 87 9.25 -4.01 8.41
N GLU A 88 8.93 -4.15 9.70
CA GLU A 88 8.95 -5.42 10.40
C GLU A 88 7.81 -6.33 9.96
N VAL A 89 6.63 -5.78 9.62
CA VAL A 89 5.49 -6.53 9.07
C VAL A 89 5.85 -7.13 7.71
N VAL A 90 6.44 -6.34 6.80
CA VAL A 90 6.87 -6.85 5.49
C VAL A 90 7.91 -7.95 5.66
N ALA A 91 8.90 -7.75 6.54
CA ALA A 91 9.92 -8.75 6.82
C ALA A 91 9.33 -10.03 7.43
N ALA A 92 8.38 -9.91 8.37
CA ALA A 92 7.71 -11.05 9.00
C ALA A 92 6.86 -11.84 7.98
N LEU A 93 6.12 -11.16 7.09
CA LEU A 93 5.36 -11.81 6.02
C LEU A 93 6.25 -12.61 5.08
N GLN A 94 7.39 -12.03 4.68
CA GLN A 94 8.39 -12.70 3.85
C GLN A 94 9.01 -13.90 4.59
N PHE A 95 9.34 -13.74 5.87
CA PHE A 95 9.85 -14.82 6.73
C PHE A 95 8.85 -15.99 6.85
N ILE A 96 7.56 -15.68 6.99
CA ILE A 96 6.47 -16.67 6.98
C ILE A 96 6.35 -17.36 5.61
N GLY A 97 6.95 -16.83 4.54
CA GLY A 97 6.92 -17.38 3.19
C GLY A 97 5.78 -16.85 2.33
N LYS A 98 5.25 -15.66 2.66
CA LYS A 98 4.22 -14.99 1.87
C LYS A 98 4.82 -14.18 0.73
N LYS A 99 4.11 -14.08 -0.38
CA LYS A 99 4.49 -13.21 -1.50
C LYS A 99 3.96 -11.81 -1.23
N VAL A 100 4.86 -10.86 -1.01
CA VAL A 100 4.51 -9.46 -0.75
C VAL A 100 4.63 -8.64 -2.03
N PHE A 101 3.64 -7.80 -2.29
CA PHE A 101 3.53 -6.92 -3.46
C PHE A 101 3.16 -5.50 -3.02
N ILE A 102 3.58 -4.51 -3.81
CA ILE A 102 3.20 -3.11 -3.63
C ILE A 102 2.51 -2.63 -4.90
N ILE A 103 1.30 -2.10 -4.77
CA ILE A 103 0.51 -1.54 -5.87
C ILE A 103 0.11 -0.12 -5.50
N SER A 104 0.64 0.88 -6.19
CA SER A 104 0.44 2.28 -5.83
C SER A 104 0.03 3.14 -7.02
N GLY A 105 -0.81 4.16 -6.77
CA GLY A 105 -1.02 5.27 -7.71
C GLY A 105 0.14 6.28 -7.72
N GLY A 106 1.12 6.12 -6.84
CA GLY A 106 2.33 6.93 -6.76
C GLY A 106 3.28 6.72 -7.94
N LEU A 107 4.35 7.51 -7.96
CA LEU A 107 5.29 7.57 -9.08
C LEU A 107 6.35 6.47 -8.95
N VAL A 108 6.55 5.70 -10.02
CA VAL A 108 7.26 4.43 -9.99
C VAL A 108 8.69 4.49 -9.45
N ASP A 109 9.46 5.52 -9.79
CA ASP A 109 10.86 5.65 -9.34
C ASP A 109 10.94 5.73 -7.80
N ALA A 110 10.06 6.54 -7.19
CA ALA A 110 10.02 6.72 -5.74
C ALA A 110 9.47 5.48 -5.02
N VAL A 111 8.38 4.90 -5.55
CA VAL A 111 7.74 3.71 -4.96
C VAL A 111 8.65 2.48 -5.07
N ARG A 112 9.31 2.25 -6.22
CA ARG A 112 10.28 1.15 -6.37
C ARG A 112 11.49 1.34 -5.48
N GLY A 113 11.98 2.58 -5.34
CA GLY A 113 13.06 2.92 -4.41
C GLY A 113 12.71 2.53 -2.98
N PHE A 114 11.56 3.00 -2.49
CA PHE A 114 11.05 2.70 -1.16
C PHE A 114 10.80 1.20 -0.96
N GLY A 115 10.10 0.53 -1.89
CA GLY A 115 9.80 -0.89 -1.80
C GLY A 115 11.05 -1.78 -1.78
N ARG A 116 12.13 -1.42 -2.50
CA ARG A 116 13.41 -2.13 -2.40
C ARG A 116 14.02 -2.04 -1.01
N ARG A 117 13.91 -0.88 -0.34
CA ARG A 117 14.40 -0.70 1.04
C ARG A 117 13.61 -1.53 2.04
N LEU A 118 12.32 -1.77 1.77
CA LEU A 118 11.47 -2.70 2.51
C LEU A 118 11.76 -4.18 2.20
N GLY A 119 12.62 -4.48 1.22
CA GLY A 119 12.96 -5.85 0.81
C GLY A 119 11.98 -6.47 -0.19
N VAL A 120 11.09 -5.67 -0.80
CA VAL A 120 10.17 -6.16 -1.84
C VAL A 120 10.87 -6.19 -3.20
N ALA A 121 10.71 -7.30 -3.93
CA ALA A 121 11.35 -7.48 -5.23
C ALA A 121 10.78 -6.48 -6.27
N PRO A 122 11.61 -5.91 -7.17
CA PRO A 122 11.14 -4.89 -8.12
C PRO A 122 10.00 -5.35 -9.06
N ASP A 123 9.97 -6.63 -9.40
CA ASP A 123 8.92 -7.28 -10.20
C ASP A 123 7.61 -7.47 -9.44
N HIS A 124 7.64 -7.37 -8.11
CA HIS A 124 6.46 -7.35 -7.24
C HIS A 124 5.93 -5.93 -6.95
N ILE A 125 6.52 -4.91 -7.56
CA ILE A 125 6.13 -3.51 -7.38
C ILE A 125 5.50 -2.98 -8.67
N ARG A 126 4.32 -2.41 -8.57
CA ARG A 126 3.61 -1.73 -9.65
C ARG A 126 3.19 -0.33 -9.19
N ALA A 127 3.57 0.66 -9.99
CA ALA A 127 3.33 2.07 -9.74
C ALA A 127 3.23 2.81 -11.08
N VAL A 128 2.84 4.08 -11.08
CA VAL A 128 2.62 4.84 -12.31
C VAL A 128 3.96 5.17 -12.97
N GLU A 129 4.13 4.65 -14.19
CA GLU A 129 5.31 4.88 -15.03
C GLU A 129 5.33 6.32 -15.57
N LEU A 130 6.53 6.90 -15.61
CA LEU A 130 6.76 8.27 -16.06
C LEU A 130 7.63 8.32 -17.30
N GLU A 131 7.27 9.17 -18.26
CA GLU A 131 8.11 9.51 -19.39
C GLU A 131 8.83 10.84 -19.15
N TYR A 132 10.16 10.81 -19.22
CA TYR A 132 11.00 11.99 -19.08
C TYR A 132 11.37 12.55 -20.44
N ASN A 133 11.37 13.88 -20.56
CA ASN A 133 11.91 14.53 -21.75
C ASN A 133 13.44 14.42 -21.70
N GLN A 134 14.01 13.52 -22.52
CA GLN A 134 15.46 13.33 -22.59
C GLN A 134 16.23 14.57 -23.08
N LEU A 135 15.55 15.51 -23.75
CA LEU A 135 16.09 16.79 -24.23
C LEU A 135 15.93 17.94 -23.22
N SER A 136 15.36 17.66 -22.04
CA SER A 136 15.21 18.65 -20.97
C SER A 136 16.38 18.60 -19.99
N GLY A 137 16.73 19.76 -19.42
CA GLY A 137 17.97 19.94 -18.64
C GLY A 137 19.16 20.30 -19.53
N GLU A 138 20.38 20.09 -19.05
CA GLU A 138 21.61 20.31 -19.83
C GLU A 138 21.91 19.07 -20.70
N TRP A 139 21.00 18.74 -21.62
CA TRP A 139 21.06 17.51 -22.44
C TRP A 139 22.36 17.39 -23.27
N TRP A 140 23.04 18.50 -23.55
CA TRP A 140 24.35 18.53 -24.19
C TRP A 140 25.51 18.03 -23.30
N ARG A 141 25.28 17.87 -21.99
CA ARG A 141 26.23 17.30 -21.01
C ARG A 141 25.83 15.90 -20.56
N TYR A 142 25.40 15.07 -21.50
CA TYR A 142 24.93 13.70 -21.24
C TYR A 142 25.98 12.76 -20.63
N HIS A 143 27.27 13.09 -20.74
CA HIS A 143 28.37 12.31 -20.15
C HIS A 143 28.57 12.56 -18.64
N GLU A 144 27.96 13.60 -18.07
CA GLU A 144 28.07 13.92 -16.64
C GLU A 144 26.88 13.33 -15.86
N PRO A 145 27.08 12.37 -14.92
CA PRO A 145 25.96 11.72 -14.21
C PRO A 145 25.06 12.69 -13.42
N SER A 146 25.60 13.83 -12.98
CA SER A 146 24.87 14.86 -12.24
C SER A 146 23.82 15.61 -13.06
N THR A 147 23.89 15.57 -14.40
CA THR A 147 22.99 16.32 -15.29
C THR A 147 21.67 15.57 -15.52
N GLN A 148 21.63 14.25 -15.30
CA GLN A 148 20.42 13.43 -15.39
C GLN A 148 19.34 13.83 -14.36
N HIS A 149 19.73 14.45 -13.23
CA HIS A 149 18.81 14.88 -12.18
C HIS A 149 17.93 16.08 -12.58
N LYS A 150 18.28 16.78 -13.68
CA LYS A 150 17.57 17.94 -14.22
C LYS A 150 16.54 17.59 -15.30
N GLN A 151 16.43 16.32 -15.72
CA GLN A 151 15.41 15.90 -16.68
C GLN A 151 14.01 16.15 -16.09
N THR A 152 13.21 16.91 -16.83
CA THR A 152 11.82 17.23 -16.48
C THR A 152 10.86 16.20 -17.07
N TYR A 153 9.82 15.90 -16.30
CA TYR A 153 8.62 15.20 -16.73
C TYR A 153 8.10 15.71 -18.09
N MET A 154 7.77 14.79 -18.98
CA MET A 154 7.09 15.06 -20.26
C MET A 154 5.61 14.63 -20.16
N GLU A 155 5.39 13.36 -19.84
CA GLU A 155 4.07 12.73 -19.78
C GLU A 155 4.12 11.55 -18.77
N TYR A 156 2.96 11.10 -18.29
CA TYR A 156 2.82 9.85 -17.55
C TYR A 156 2.22 8.80 -18.49
N VAL A 157 2.57 7.53 -18.30
CA VAL A 157 1.96 6.46 -19.08
C VAL A 157 0.55 6.24 -18.54
N GLU A 158 -0.47 6.58 -19.33
CA GLU A 158 -1.85 6.24 -19.00
C GLU A 158 -1.98 4.72 -18.83
N GLY A 159 -2.64 4.30 -17.75
CA GLY A 159 -2.75 2.88 -17.42
C GLY A 159 -3.62 2.62 -16.20
N PRO A 160 -3.75 1.34 -15.81
CA PRO A 160 -4.67 0.92 -14.74
C PRO A 160 -4.45 1.66 -13.41
N LEU A 161 -3.21 2.04 -13.10
CA LEU A 161 -2.87 2.74 -11.85
C LEU A 161 -3.17 4.24 -11.85
N THR A 162 -3.61 4.78 -12.99
CA THR A 162 -3.99 6.19 -13.13
C THR A 162 -5.50 6.42 -13.02
N ILE A 163 -6.28 5.34 -12.90
CA ILE A 163 -7.74 5.37 -12.77
C ILE A 163 -8.16 4.68 -11.48
N SER A 164 -9.33 5.03 -10.93
CA SER A 164 -9.78 4.48 -9.64
C SER A 164 -10.06 2.96 -9.67
N SER A 165 -10.26 2.36 -10.84
CA SER A 165 -10.68 0.96 -10.98
C SER A 165 -9.61 0.01 -11.53
N GLY A 166 -8.34 0.44 -11.66
CA GLY A 166 -7.34 -0.40 -12.33
C GLY A 166 -6.38 -1.17 -11.43
N LYS A 167 -6.36 -0.94 -10.10
CA LYS A 167 -5.66 -1.85 -9.15
C LYS A 167 -6.12 -3.32 -9.27
N PRO A 168 -7.42 -3.64 -9.50
CA PRO A 168 -7.87 -5.02 -9.78
C PRO A 168 -7.14 -5.72 -10.92
N ASP A 169 -6.92 -5.01 -12.04
CA ASP A 169 -6.24 -5.58 -13.22
C ASP A 169 -4.77 -5.90 -12.90
N ILE A 170 -4.12 -5.03 -12.12
CA ILE A 170 -2.74 -5.24 -11.66
C ILE A 170 -2.62 -6.41 -10.69
N ILE A 171 -3.59 -6.60 -9.79
CA ILE A 171 -3.64 -7.79 -8.93
C ILE A 171 -3.76 -9.05 -9.79
N ALA A 172 -4.60 -9.04 -10.82
CA ALA A 172 -4.75 -10.19 -11.72
C ALA A 172 -3.44 -10.48 -12.49
N GLU A 173 -2.76 -9.44 -12.98
CA GLU A 173 -1.45 -9.56 -13.65
C GLU A 173 -0.39 -10.16 -12.70
N LEU A 174 -0.24 -9.59 -11.50
CA LEU A 174 0.78 -9.99 -10.53
C LEU A 174 0.52 -11.37 -9.93
N ALA A 175 -0.75 -11.71 -9.70
CA ALA A 175 -1.13 -13.06 -9.28
C ALA A 175 -0.89 -14.08 -10.40
N GLY A 176 -1.04 -13.66 -11.66
CA GLY A 176 -0.86 -14.53 -12.82
C GLY A 176 -1.72 -15.79 -12.71
N GLY A 177 -1.08 -16.96 -12.82
CA GLY A 177 -1.73 -18.27 -12.65
C GLY A 177 -1.73 -18.80 -11.21
N ASP A 178 -1.31 -18.02 -10.22
CA ASP A 178 -1.27 -18.45 -8.83
C ASP A 178 -2.70 -18.54 -8.25
N ALA A 179 -3.04 -19.74 -7.76
CA ALA A 179 -4.32 -20.04 -7.13
C ALA A 179 -4.33 -19.73 -5.62
N GLY A 180 -3.24 -19.17 -5.08
CA GLY A 180 -3.13 -18.73 -3.70
C GLY A 180 -4.13 -17.64 -3.34
N ARG A 181 -4.51 -17.59 -2.06
CA ARG A 181 -5.49 -16.62 -1.56
C ARG A 181 -4.87 -15.23 -1.48
N ARG A 182 -5.66 -14.21 -1.81
CA ARG A 182 -5.21 -12.83 -2.01
C ARG A 182 -5.71 -11.95 -0.87
N PHE A 183 -4.78 -11.21 -0.27
CA PHE A 183 -5.03 -10.21 0.76
C PHE A 183 -4.63 -8.86 0.22
N MET A 184 -5.49 -7.83 0.34
CA MET A 184 -5.15 -6.46 -0.01
C MET A 184 -5.41 -5.52 1.15
N ILE A 185 -4.49 -4.58 1.37
CA ILE A 185 -4.64 -3.47 2.31
C ILE A 185 -4.36 -2.11 1.66
N GLY A 186 -5.23 -1.14 1.93
CA GLY A 186 -5.07 0.26 1.48
C GLY A 186 -6.10 1.20 2.09
N ASP A 187 -5.88 2.51 1.98
CA ASP A 187 -6.74 3.55 2.58
C ASP A 187 -7.76 4.15 1.59
N GLY A 188 -7.48 4.06 0.29
CA GLY A 188 -8.20 4.81 -0.75
C GLY A 188 -9.38 4.09 -1.40
N SER A 189 -10.23 4.86 -2.09
CA SER A 189 -11.32 4.27 -2.89
C SER A 189 -10.83 3.40 -4.06
N SER A 190 -9.63 3.66 -4.58
CA SER A 190 -8.99 2.82 -5.59
C SER A 190 -8.63 1.43 -5.08
N ASP A 191 -8.33 1.34 -3.79
CA ASP A 191 -7.99 0.10 -3.09
C ASP A 191 -9.23 -0.69 -2.80
N LEU A 192 -10.29 -0.01 -2.36
CA LEU A 192 -11.60 -0.63 -2.15
C LEU A 192 -12.15 -1.31 -3.42
N ALA A 193 -11.83 -0.79 -4.61
CA ALA A 193 -12.24 -1.42 -5.88
C ALA A 193 -11.69 -2.85 -6.04
N THR A 194 -10.56 -3.17 -5.39
CA THR A 194 -9.94 -4.51 -5.40
C THR A 194 -10.73 -5.56 -4.64
N ARG A 195 -11.69 -5.17 -3.78
CA ARG A 195 -12.51 -6.08 -2.97
C ARG A 195 -13.17 -7.19 -3.80
N SER A 196 -13.47 -6.93 -5.08
CA SER A 196 -14.08 -7.91 -5.98
C SER A 196 -13.13 -9.00 -6.50
N VAL A 197 -11.81 -8.82 -6.37
CA VAL A 197 -10.77 -9.71 -6.94
C VAL A 197 -9.81 -10.31 -5.90
N VAL A 198 -10.01 -9.98 -4.62
CA VAL A 198 -9.25 -10.51 -3.48
C VAL A 198 -10.14 -11.29 -2.53
N ASP A 199 -9.53 -12.18 -1.74
CA ASP A 199 -10.24 -13.00 -0.76
C ASP A 199 -10.46 -12.27 0.58
N LEU A 200 -9.62 -11.28 0.88
CA LEU A 200 -9.79 -10.37 2.02
C LEU A 200 -9.30 -8.97 1.66
N PHE A 201 -10.19 -8.00 1.74
CA PHE A 201 -9.84 -6.59 1.66
C PHE A 201 -9.89 -5.94 3.05
N VAL A 202 -8.75 -5.37 3.46
CA VAL A 202 -8.58 -4.64 4.72
C VAL A 202 -8.43 -3.16 4.42
N GLY A 203 -9.37 -2.34 4.89
CA GLY A 203 -9.23 -0.90 4.84
C GLY A 203 -8.25 -0.42 5.90
N TYR A 204 -7.41 0.54 5.56
CA TYR A 204 -6.47 1.15 6.50
C TYR A 204 -6.85 2.61 6.75
N GLY A 205 -7.04 2.97 8.01
CA GLY A 205 -7.43 4.31 8.46
C GLY A 205 -6.43 4.97 9.41
N GLY A 206 -5.28 4.35 9.65
CA GLY A 206 -4.28 4.82 10.61
C GLY A 206 -3.64 6.17 10.26
N VAL A 207 -3.65 6.52 8.97
CA VAL A 207 -3.17 7.83 8.47
C VAL A 207 -4.34 8.73 8.11
N VAL A 208 -5.21 8.26 7.20
CA VAL A 208 -6.45 8.95 6.81
C VAL A 208 -7.62 7.97 6.86
N ALA A 209 -8.56 8.19 7.77
CA ALA A 209 -9.78 7.40 7.82
C ALA A 209 -10.82 7.94 6.82
N ARG A 210 -11.21 7.11 5.85
CA ARG A 210 -12.22 7.44 4.83
C ARG A 210 -13.49 6.63 5.03
N ASP A 211 -14.63 7.29 5.21
CA ASP A 211 -15.91 6.63 5.50
C ASP A 211 -16.31 5.58 4.45
N LYS A 212 -16.06 5.86 3.17
CA LYS A 212 -16.33 4.93 2.07
C LYS A 212 -15.52 3.64 2.17
N VAL A 213 -14.25 3.75 2.55
CA VAL A 213 -13.36 2.58 2.72
C VAL A 213 -13.69 1.85 4.01
N LYS A 214 -13.93 2.59 5.09
CA LYS A 214 -14.36 2.04 6.39
C LYS A 214 -15.65 1.25 6.29
N SER A 215 -16.65 1.73 5.56
CA SER A 215 -17.92 1.01 5.37
C SER A 215 -17.85 -0.08 4.29
N GLY A 216 -16.96 0.06 3.32
CA GLY A 216 -16.82 -0.88 2.20
C GLY A 216 -15.89 -2.06 2.46
N SER A 217 -14.98 -1.96 3.44
CA SER A 217 -14.03 -3.02 3.76
C SER A 217 -14.65 -4.15 4.59
N GLU A 218 -14.00 -5.31 4.61
CA GLU A 218 -14.47 -6.43 5.45
C GLU A 218 -13.89 -6.30 6.87
N VAL A 219 -12.67 -5.78 6.94
CA VAL A 219 -11.94 -5.43 8.15
C VAL A 219 -11.38 -4.02 7.97
N PHE A 220 -11.31 -3.20 9.03
CA PHE A 220 -10.78 -1.85 8.99
C PHE A 220 -9.83 -1.62 10.17
N ILE A 221 -8.60 -1.20 9.90
CA ILE A 221 -7.60 -0.89 10.93
C ILE A 221 -7.63 0.62 11.20
N GLU A 222 -7.95 1.03 12.43
CA GLU A 222 -8.03 2.45 12.82
C GLU A 222 -6.72 3.00 13.39
N SER A 223 -5.85 2.11 13.86
CA SER A 223 -4.56 2.48 14.45
C SER A 223 -3.48 2.75 13.40
N LEU A 224 -2.47 3.54 13.79
CA LEU A 224 -1.32 3.82 12.93
C LEU A 224 -0.48 2.58 12.64
N SER A 225 -0.38 1.63 13.58
CA SER A 225 0.45 0.43 13.42
C SER A 225 -0.12 -0.56 12.41
N LEU A 226 0.75 -1.13 11.57
CA LEU A 226 0.42 -2.22 10.65
C LEU A 226 0.53 -3.61 11.28
N ALA A 227 0.89 -3.73 12.57
CA ALA A 227 0.99 -5.02 13.26
C ALA A 227 -0.24 -5.94 13.08
N PRO A 228 -1.51 -5.44 13.07
CA PRO A 228 -2.69 -6.28 12.87
C PRO A 228 -2.71 -7.01 11.53
N VAL A 229 -1.95 -6.57 10.52
CA VAL A 229 -1.85 -7.24 9.23
C VAL A 229 -1.36 -8.68 9.39
N LEU A 230 -0.43 -8.95 10.32
CA LEU A 230 0.13 -10.29 10.50
C LEU A 230 -0.91 -11.36 10.86
N PRO A 231 -1.68 -11.23 11.96
CA PRO A 231 -2.70 -12.22 12.29
C PRO A 231 -3.85 -12.24 11.27
N LEU A 232 -4.23 -11.09 10.70
CA LEU A 232 -5.28 -11.02 9.68
C LEU A 232 -4.88 -11.79 8.40
N ALA A 233 -3.63 -11.60 7.94
CA ALA A 233 -3.13 -12.19 6.71
C ALA A 233 -2.67 -13.65 6.85
N THR A 234 -2.23 -14.06 8.05
CA THR A 234 -1.54 -15.36 8.19
C THR A 234 -2.22 -16.35 9.13
N GLY A 235 -3.12 -15.87 9.99
CA GLY A 235 -3.85 -16.68 10.96
C GLY A 235 -2.94 -17.41 11.96
N PRO A 236 -3.49 -18.38 12.72
CA PRO A 236 -2.72 -19.14 13.71
C PRO A 236 -1.53 -19.90 13.10
N THR A 237 -1.65 -20.34 11.85
CA THR A 237 -0.55 -20.99 11.13
C THR A 237 0.65 -20.08 10.91
N GLY A 238 0.44 -18.77 10.77
CA GLY A 238 1.52 -17.80 10.72
C GLY A 238 2.17 -17.58 12.08
N TYR A 239 1.37 -17.55 13.14
CA TYR A 239 1.87 -17.42 14.51
C TYR A 239 2.84 -18.55 14.89
N GLU A 240 2.48 -19.80 14.57
CA GLU A 240 3.36 -20.95 14.82
C GLU A 240 4.71 -20.85 14.09
N ARG A 241 4.76 -20.18 12.92
CA ARG A 241 6.03 -19.96 12.20
C ARG A 241 6.92 -18.91 12.84
N VAL A 242 6.33 -17.89 13.49
CA VAL A 242 7.10 -16.79 14.10
C VAL A 242 7.42 -17.02 15.57
N LYS A 243 6.87 -18.04 16.20
CA LYS A 243 7.13 -18.39 17.60
C LYS A 243 8.63 -18.66 17.84
N GLY A 244 9.20 -18.00 18.83
CA GLY A 244 10.63 -18.05 19.15
C GLY A 244 11.53 -17.22 18.21
N THR A 245 10.96 -16.45 17.28
CA THR A 245 11.68 -15.56 16.37
C THR A 245 11.54 -14.10 16.80
N PRO A 246 12.35 -13.16 16.26
CA PRO A 246 12.18 -11.73 16.53
C PRO A 246 10.80 -11.18 16.17
N TYR A 247 10.04 -11.85 15.28
CA TYR A 247 8.72 -11.40 14.82
C TYR A 247 7.58 -11.80 15.75
N GLN A 248 7.82 -12.64 16.77
CA GLN A 248 6.77 -13.11 17.68
C GLN A 248 6.08 -11.95 18.39
N ALA A 249 6.83 -11.03 18.98
CA ALA A 249 6.28 -9.91 19.75
C ALA A 249 5.43 -8.97 18.87
N LEU A 250 5.84 -8.75 17.62
CA LEU A 250 5.07 -7.97 16.66
C LEU A 250 3.76 -8.66 16.29
N PHE A 251 3.79 -9.98 16.09
CA PHE A 251 2.59 -10.76 15.81
C PHE A 251 1.60 -10.72 16.99
N GLU A 252 2.10 -10.86 18.22
CA GLU A 252 1.30 -10.77 19.45
C GLU A 252 0.70 -9.38 19.64
N LYS A 253 1.46 -8.31 19.36
CA LYS A 253 0.94 -6.93 19.29
C LYS A 253 -0.22 -6.85 18.31
N GLY A 254 -0.06 -7.40 17.10
CA GLY A 254 -1.11 -7.44 16.09
C GLY A 254 -2.37 -8.18 16.54
N ILE A 255 -2.22 -9.32 17.24
CA ILE A 255 -3.37 -10.07 17.80
C ILE A 255 -4.09 -9.23 18.84
N GLN A 256 -3.34 -8.63 19.78
CA GLN A 256 -3.91 -7.82 20.85
C GLN A 256 -4.72 -6.64 20.29
N MET A 257 -4.17 -5.93 19.32
CA MET A 257 -4.85 -4.82 18.65
C MET A 257 -6.11 -5.28 17.90
N ALA A 258 -6.07 -6.45 17.25
CA ALA A 258 -7.20 -6.99 16.52
C ALA A 258 -8.33 -7.52 17.41
N LEU A 259 -8.01 -7.96 18.64
CA LEU A 259 -8.99 -8.33 19.66
C LEU A 259 -9.53 -7.13 20.44
N ALA A 260 -8.75 -6.04 20.49
CA ALA A 260 -9.15 -4.76 21.06
C ALA A 260 -10.02 -3.95 20.08
N SER A 261 -10.13 -2.64 20.30
CA SER A 261 -10.94 -1.73 19.49
C SER A 261 -10.19 -1.11 18.31
N ASP A 262 -8.91 -1.46 18.09
CA ASP A 262 -8.08 -0.88 17.02
C ASP A 262 -8.40 -1.43 15.63
N VAL A 263 -9.15 -2.54 15.57
CA VAL A 263 -9.58 -3.19 14.33
C VAL A 263 -11.08 -3.43 14.36
N LEU A 264 -11.77 -2.89 13.36
CA LEU A 264 -13.20 -3.07 13.16
C LEU A 264 -13.44 -4.21 12.17
N PHE A 265 -14.38 -5.08 12.50
CA PHE A 265 -14.87 -6.12 11.60
C PHE A 265 -16.29 -5.75 11.20
N ASN A 266 -16.51 -5.46 9.91
CA ASN A 266 -17.85 -5.07 9.41
C ASN A 266 -18.79 -6.28 9.30
N GLU A 267 -18.25 -7.49 9.37
CA GLU A 267 -19.01 -8.74 9.39
C GLU A 267 -18.82 -9.44 10.74
N GLU A 268 -19.89 -9.57 11.52
CA GLU A 268 -19.87 -10.21 12.84
C GLU A 268 -19.37 -11.66 12.77
N GLN A 269 -19.75 -12.39 11.72
CA GLN A 269 -19.27 -13.75 11.49
C GLN A 269 -17.74 -13.80 11.32
N LYS A 270 -17.12 -12.85 10.62
CA LYS A 270 -15.67 -12.77 10.47
C LYS A 270 -15.00 -12.43 11.79
N ARG A 271 -15.57 -11.48 12.55
CA ARG A 271 -15.10 -11.14 13.90
C ARG A 271 -15.04 -12.37 14.79
N ASN A 272 -16.14 -13.10 14.89
CA ASN A 272 -16.22 -14.31 15.72
C ASN A 272 -15.26 -15.40 15.24
N THR A 273 -15.09 -15.55 13.92
CA THR A 273 -14.13 -16.50 13.34
C THR A 273 -12.69 -16.14 13.69
N PHE A 274 -12.33 -14.86 13.64
CA PHE A 274 -11.00 -14.36 14.02
C PHE A 274 -10.74 -14.55 15.52
N ILE A 275 -11.68 -14.12 16.36
CA ILE A 275 -11.59 -14.23 17.82
C ILE A 275 -11.40 -15.69 18.23
N ASN A 276 -12.26 -16.60 17.75
CA ASN A 276 -12.15 -18.03 18.08
C ASN A 276 -10.79 -18.60 17.65
N ALA A 277 -10.20 -18.12 16.55
CA ALA A 277 -8.91 -18.62 16.08
C ALA A 277 -7.72 -18.23 16.99
N PHE A 278 -7.84 -17.18 17.80
CA PHE A 278 -6.75 -16.68 18.66
C PHE A 278 -7.07 -16.71 20.17
N GLU A 279 -8.34 -16.87 20.56
CA GLU A 279 -8.76 -17.07 21.96
C GLU A 279 -8.87 -18.54 22.36
N GLU A 280 -9.10 -19.47 21.42
CA GLU A 280 -8.99 -20.89 21.70
C GLU A 280 -7.52 -21.21 22.02
N LYS A 281 -7.21 -21.31 23.32
CA LYS A 281 -5.99 -21.97 23.80
C LYS A 281 -5.94 -23.35 23.11
N PRO A 282 -4.83 -23.75 22.46
CA PRO A 282 -4.67 -25.16 22.18
C PRO A 282 -4.79 -25.88 23.52
N ASP A 283 -5.71 -26.85 23.59
CA ASP A 283 -6.00 -27.61 24.80
C ASP A 283 -4.72 -28.00 25.53
N ALA A 284 -4.79 -27.88 26.86
CA ALA A 284 -3.75 -28.23 27.83
C ALA A 284 -3.16 -29.63 27.64
#